data_AF-A0ABD3DMN1-F1
#
_entry.id   AF-A0ABD3DMN1-F1
#
_cell.length_a   1.000
_cell.length_b   1.000
_cell.length_c   1.000
_cell.angle_alpha   90.00
_cell.angle_beta   90.00
_cell.angle_gamma   90.00
#
_symmetry.space_group_name_H-M   'P 1'
#
loop_
_entity.id
_entity.type
_entity.pdbx_description
1 polymer ?
#
loop_
_entity_poly.entity_id
_entity_poly.type
_entity_poly.pdbx_seq_one_letter_code
_entity_poly.pdbx_strand_id
1 'polypeptide(L)'
;MKALFKSKPSTPADLVRQTRDLLIFADGGTAADTKESKRDEKMIELGKLMRDLKQVLYGNSESEPVAEACFQLTQEMFRENTLRLLIICLPKLNLETRKDATQVVANLQRQQVQSRLVACDYLEKNIDLLDILISGYENNDLALHYGAMLRECIRHQSVAKYVLESEHMKSFFDYIQIPNFDIASDAAATFKELLTRHKSTVAEFLSNNYD
;
A
#
# COMPACT_ATOMS: atom_id res chain seq x y z
N MET A 1 22.58 10.69 -39.42
CA MET A 1 22.72 11.00 -37.99
C MET A 1 21.31 11.05 -37.40
N LYS A 2 20.78 9.94 -36.88
CA LYS A 2 19.44 9.93 -36.24
C LYS A 2 19.63 10.47 -34.83
N ALA A 3 19.21 11.72 -34.61
CA ALA A 3 19.07 12.25 -33.27
C ALA A 3 18.08 11.34 -32.51
N LEU A 4 18.61 10.58 -31.56
CA LEU A 4 17.84 9.83 -30.58
C LEU A 4 17.04 10.84 -29.78
N PHE A 5 15.75 10.98 -30.09
CA PHE A 5 14.79 11.66 -29.22
C PHE A 5 14.83 10.95 -27.86
N LYS A 6 15.57 11.51 -26.90
CA LYS A 6 15.41 11.12 -25.50
C LYS A 6 13.97 11.50 -25.14
N SER A 7 13.15 10.52 -24.83
CA SER A 7 11.81 10.74 -24.30
C SER A 7 11.92 11.68 -23.10
N LYS A 8 11.06 12.70 -23.06
CA LYS A 8 10.99 13.63 -21.92
C LYS A 8 10.84 12.81 -20.63
N PRO A 9 11.54 13.16 -19.53
CA PRO A 9 11.36 12.45 -18.26
C PRO A 9 9.89 12.50 -17.87
N SER A 10 9.31 11.34 -17.55
CA SER A 10 7.92 11.24 -17.11
C SER A 10 7.73 12.05 -15.83
N THR A 11 6.69 12.88 -15.77
CA THR A 11 6.34 13.59 -14.55
C THR A 11 5.77 12.62 -13.51
N PRO A 12 5.76 12.96 -12.20
CA PRO A 12 5.10 12.14 -11.19
C PRO A 12 3.64 11.82 -11.54
N ALA A 13 2.90 12.81 -12.08
CA ALA A 13 1.52 12.62 -12.51
C ALA A 13 1.40 11.64 -13.69
N ASP A 14 2.27 11.77 -14.71
CA ASP A 14 2.28 10.84 -15.84
C ASP A 14 2.62 9.41 -15.40
N LEU A 15 3.51 9.26 -14.43
CA LEU A 15 3.93 7.98 -13.88
C LEU A 15 2.78 7.30 -13.11
N VAL A 16 2.07 8.05 -12.28
CA VAL A 16 0.89 7.54 -11.56
C VAL A 16 -0.23 7.16 -12.54
N ARG A 17 -0.51 8.00 -13.55
CA ARG A 17 -1.53 7.70 -14.57
C ARG A 17 -1.23 6.40 -15.32
N GLN A 18 -0.01 6.25 -15.82
CA GLN A 18 0.41 5.02 -16.52
C GLN A 18 0.33 3.79 -15.62
N THR A 19 0.73 3.93 -14.35
CA THR A 19 0.62 2.85 -13.37
C THR A 19 -0.83 2.46 -13.15
N ARG A 20 -1.72 3.44 -12.99
CA ARG A 20 -3.15 3.23 -12.81
C ARG A 20 -3.77 2.52 -13.99
N ASP A 21 -3.46 2.92 -15.23
CA ASP A 21 -3.99 2.27 -16.44
C ASP A 21 -3.61 0.79 -16.51
N LEU A 22 -2.36 0.44 -16.14
CA LEU A 22 -1.92 -0.95 -16.08
C LEU A 22 -2.51 -1.72 -14.91
N LEU A 23 -2.75 -1.08 -13.76
CA LEU A 23 -3.48 -1.67 -12.64
C LEU A 23 -4.94 -1.95 -13.01
N ILE A 24 -5.61 -1.06 -13.75
CA ILE A 24 -6.98 -1.31 -14.26
C ILE A 24 -6.98 -2.50 -15.21
N PHE A 25 -5.98 -2.60 -16.09
CA PHE A 25 -5.83 -3.75 -16.98
C PHE A 25 -5.56 -5.06 -16.20
N ALA A 26 -4.74 -5.02 -15.15
CA ALA A 26 -4.52 -6.16 -14.28
C ALA A 26 -5.80 -6.50 -13.49
N ASP A 27 -6.60 -5.51 -13.13
CA ASP A 27 -7.79 -5.71 -12.35
C ASP A 27 -8.92 -6.33 -13.16
N GLY A 28 -9.27 -5.68 -14.26
CA GLY A 28 -10.32 -6.08 -15.18
C GLY A 28 -9.91 -7.33 -15.96
N GLY A 29 -10.58 -8.44 -15.68
CA GLY A 29 -10.43 -9.76 -16.32
C GLY A 29 -10.63 -9.83 -17.84
N THR A 30 -10.50 -8.71 -18.57
CA THR A 30 -10.27 -8.61 -20.03
C THR A 30 -9.07 -9.44 -20.54
N ALA A 31 -8.38 -10.13 -19.63
CA ALA A 31 -7.42 -11.20 -19.88
C ALA A 31 -7.98 -12.40 -20.66
N ALA A 32 -9.31 -12.62 -20.72
CA ALA A 32 -9.86 -13.76 -21.46
C ALA A 32 -9.61 -13.69 -22.98
N ASP A 33 -9.57 -12.49 -23.57
CA ASP A 33 -9.37 -12.28 -25.01
C ASP A 33 -7.97 -11.72 -25.37
N THR A 34 -7.13 -11.44 -24.37
CA THR A 34 -5.79 -10.88 -24.60
C THR A 34 -4.76 -12.00 -24.68
N LYS A 35 -4.00 -12.06 -25.78
CA LYS A 35 -2.85 -12.98 -25.92
C LYS A 35 -1.94 -12.89 -24.70
N GLU A 36 -1.57 -14.05 -24.13
CA GLU A 36 -0.73 -14.19 -22.95
C GLU A 36 0.56 -13.36 -23.02
N SER A 37 1.26 -13.38 -24.16
CA SER A 37 2.45 -12.53 -24.43
C SER A 37 2.22 -11.03 -24.21
N LYS A 38 1.04 -10.51 -24.58
CA LYS A 38 0.71 -9.09 -24.40
C LYS A 38 0.39 -8.76 -22.94
N ARG A 39 -0.13 -9.73 -22.19
CA ARG A 39 -0.32 -9.60 -20.74
C ARG A 39 1.03 -9.55 -20.04
N ASP A 40 1.94 -10.45 -20.39
CA ASP A 40 3.28 -10.50 -19.79
C ASP A 40 4.06 -9.20 -20.02
N GLU A 41 4.04 -8.67 -21.24
CA GLU A 41 4.63 -7.36 -21.57
C GLU A 41 4.10 -6.24 -20.66
N LYS A 42 2.78 -6.18 -20.47
CA LYS A 42 2.14 -5.18 -19.59
C LYS A 42 2.48 -5.38 -18.12
N MET A 43 2.59 -6.62 -17.65
CA MET A 43 2.99 -6.90 -16.26
C MET A 43 4.46 -6.55 -16.00
N ILE A 44 5.33 -6.76 -16.99
CA ILE A 44 6.73 -6.32 -16.95
C ILE A 44 6.81 -4.79 -16.91
N GLU A 45 6.01 -4.11 -17.71
CA GLU A 45 5.90 -2.64 -17.71
C GLU A 45 5.41 -2.11 -16.37
N LEU A 46 4.36 -2.70 -15.80
CA LEU A 46 3.86 -2.35 -14.46
C LEU A 46 4.94 -2.51 -13.39
N GLY A 47 5.74 -3.58 -13.46
CA GLY A 47 6.88 -3.77 -12.56
C GLY A 47 7.97 -2.69 -12.72
N LYS A 48 8.17 -2.14 -13.92
CA LYS A 48 9.09 -1.00 -14.13
C LYS A 48 8.53 0.28 -13.52
N LEU A 49 7.27 0.60 -13.80
CA LEU A 49 6.64 1.80 -13.24
C LEU A 49 6.59 1.77 -11.72
N MET A 50 6.36 0.58 -11.12
CA MET A 50 6.38 0.44 -9.66
C MET A 50 7.76 0.75 -9.06
N ARG A 51 8.84 0.33 -9.72
CA ARG A 51 10.21 0.71 -9.33
C ARG A 51 10.44 2.20 -9.46
N ASP A 52 9.95 2.81 -10.53
CA ASP A 52 10.09 4.25 -10.75
C ASP A 52 9.32 5.04 -9.68
N LEU A 53 8.10 4.62 -9.31
CA LEU A 53 7.33 5.22 -8.21
C LEU A 53 8.10 5.14 -6.89
N LYS A 54 8.67 3.96 -6.59
CA LYS A 54 9.51 3.77 -5.40
C LYS A 54 10.72 4.69 -5.42
N GLN A 55 11.40 4.82 -6.57
CA GLN A 55 12.57 5.66 -6.71
C GLN A 55 12.25 7.14 -6.49
N VAL A 56 11.08 7.63 -6.92
CA VAL A 56 10.64 8.99 -6.59
C VAL A 56 10.52 9.17 -5.07
N LEU A 57 9.93 8.19 -4.38
CA LEU A 57 9.63 8.27 -2.94
C LEU A 57 10.82 8.03 -2.00
N TYR A 58 11.83 7.26 -2.44
CA TYR A 58 12.99 6.89 -1.64
C TYR A 58 14.32 7.44 -2.16
N GLY A 59 14.35 8.00 -3.36
CA GLY A 59 15.59 8.31 -4.06
C GLY A 59 16.28 7.06 -4.61
N ASN A 60 17.55 7.21 -4.98
CA ASN A 60 18.43 6.13 -5.43
C ASN A 60 19.84 6.32 -4.85
N SER A 61 20.82 5.55 -5.34
CA SER A 61 22.22 5.66 -4.89
C SER A 61 22.89 6.99 -5.24
N GLU A 62 22.32 7.78 -6.15
CA GLU A 62 22.92 9.01 -6.69
C GLU A 62 22.19 10.28 -6.22
N SER A 63 20.94 10.17 -5.80
CA SER A 63 20.07 11.30 -5.50
C SER A 63 19.05 10.97 -4.41
N GLU A 64 18.89 11.92 -3.49
CA GLU A 64 17.83 11.92 -2.49
C GLU A 64 16.46 12.21 -3.14
N PRO A 65 15.35 11.76 -2.52
CA PRO A 65 14.01 12.03 -3.01
C PRO A 65 13.72 13.54 -3.02
N VAL A 66 13.23 14.04 -4.15
CA VAL A 66 12.87 15.45 -4.31
C VAL A 66 11.49 15.69 -3.71
N ALA A 67 11.40 16.55 -2.69
CA ALA A 67 10.17 16.81 -1.94
C ALA A 67 8.96 17.17 -2.83
N GLU A 68 9.15 18.03 -3.83
CA GLU A 68 8.10 18.42 -4.77
C GLU A 68 7.61 17.23 -5.63
N ALA A 69 8.52 16.33 -6.03
CA ALA A 69 8.14 15.15 -6.79
C ALA A 69 7.35 14.15 -5.93
N CYS A 70 7.79 13.93 -4.68
CA CYS A 70 7.06 13.11 -3.70
C CYS A 70 5.66 13.66 -3.42
N PHE A 71 5.56 14.99 -3.27
CA PHE A 71 4.32 15.70 -3.07
C PHE A 71 3.33 15.44 -4.22
N GLN A 72 3.75 15.70 -5.46
CA GLN A 72 2.90 15.50 -6.65
C GLN A 72 2.50 14.03 -6.83
N LEU A 73 3.44 13.11 -6.64
CA LEU A 73 3.16 11.67 -6.70
C LEU A 73 2.09 11.28 -5.67
N THR A 74 2.23 11.74 -4.43
CA THR A 74 1.30 11.42 -3.34
C THR A 74 -0.10 11.91 -3.63
N GLN A 75 -0.24 13.16 -4.10
CA GLN A 75 -1.56 13.71 -4.47
C GLN A 75 -2.23 12.88 -5.56
N GLU A 76 -1.50 12.54 -6.62
CA GLU A 76 -2.05 11.79 -7.75
C GLU A 76 -2.37 10.33 -7.38
N MET A 77 -1.59 9.70 -6.48
CA MET A 77 -1.89 8.34 -5.99
C MET A 77 -3.23 8.26 -5.23
N PHE A 78 -3.65 9.35 -4.58
CA PHE A 78 -4.90 9.41 -3.82
C PHE A 78 -6.09 9.94 -4.63
N ARG A 79 -5.86 10.72 -5.70
CA ARG A 79 -6.92 11.42 -6.46
C ARG A 79 -7.93 10.48 -7.13
N GLU A 80 -7.47 9.41 -7.77
CA GLU A 80 -8.31 8.50 -8.56
C GLU A 80 -8.34 7.06 -8.03
N ASN A 81 -8.17 6.90 -6.71
CA ASN A 81 -8.13 5.60 -6.04
C ASN A 81 -7.02 4.66 -6.55
N THR A 82 -5.91 5.22 -7.04
CA THR A 82 -4.76 4.42 -7.49
C THR A 82 -4.17 3.60 -6.33
N LEU A 83 -4.11 4.18 -5.12
CA LEU A 83 -3.69 3.46 -3.92
C LEU A 83 -4.55 2.20 -3.67
N ARG A 84 -5.88 2.35 -3.67
CA ARG A 84 -6.82 1.23 -3.53
C ARG A 84 -6.58 0.16 -4.58
N LEU A 85 -6.47 0.58 -5.85
CA LEU A 85 -6.31 -0.35 -6.95
C LEU A 85 -4.98 -1.12 -6.84
N LEU A 86 -3.92 -0.47 -6.37
CA LEU A 86 -2.63 -1.10 -6.09
C LEU A 86 -2.76 -2.18 -5.01
N ILE A 87 -3.46 -1.91 -3.91
CA ILE A 87 -3.69 -2.87 -2.82
C ILE A 87 -4.48 -4.09 -3.32
N ILE A 88 -5.55 -3.86 -4.09
CA ILE A 88 -6.41 -4.92 -4.65
C ILE A 88 -5.66 -5.77 -5.68
N CYS A 89 -4.80 -5.16 -6.49
CA CYS A 89 -4.05 -5.87 -7.52
C CYS A 89 -2.81 -6.61 -6.99
N LEU A 90 -2.39 -6.38 -5.74
CA LEU A 90 -1.19 -6.99 -5.16
C LEU A 90 -1.06 -8.52 -5.38
N PRO A 91 -2.14 -9.33 -5.23
CA PRO A 91 -2.07 -10.78 -5.51
C PRO A 91 -1.68 -11.12 -6.96
N LYS A 92 -1.99 -10.23 -7.91
CA LYS A 92 -1.74 -10.40 -9.34
C LYS A 92 -0.31 -10.04 -9.76
N LEU A 93 0.47 -9.43 -8.87
CA LEU A 93 1.83 -8.98 -9.13
C LEU A 93 2.85 -10.09 -8.81
N ASN A 94 4.02 -10.05 -9.44
CA ASN A 94 5.14 -10.92 -9.07
C ASN A 94 5.81 -10.46 -7.77
N LEU A 95 6.65 -11.31 -7.18
CA LEU A 95 7.26 -11.09 -5.86
C LEU A 95 8.00 -9.74 -5.75
N GLU A 96 8.86 -9.41 -6.73
CA GLU A 96 9.61 -8.16 -6.69
C GLU A 96 8.69 -6.93 -6.79
N THR A 97 7.68 -7.00 -7.65
CA THR A 97 6.70 -5.91 -7.78
C THR A 97 5.85 -5.77 -6.52
N ARG A 98 5.53 -6.86 -5.80
CA ARG A 98 4.84 -6.80 -4.50
C ARG A 98 5.69 -6.09 -3.45
N LYS A 99 7.00 -6.36 -3.39
CA LYS A 99 7.92 -5.67 -2.48
C LYS A 99 7.96 -4.18 -2.76
N ASP A 100 8.08 -3.79 -4.03
CA ASP A 100 8.10 -2.38 -4.44
C ASP A 100 6.77 -1.70 -4.10
N ALA A 101 5.63 -2.34 -4.42
CA ALA A 101 4.30 -1.85 -4.09
C ALA A 101 4.11 -1.65 -2.57
N THR A 102 4.59 -2.59 -1.76
CA THR A 102 4.57 -2.50 -0.29
C THR A 102 5.30 -1.26 0.20
N GLN A 103 6.49 -1.01 -0.31
CA GLN A 103 7.28 0.16 0.07
C GLN A 103 6.63 1.47 -0.40
N VAL A 104 6.06 1.50 -1.61
CA VAL A 104 5.30 2.65 -2.11
C VAL A 104 4.11 2.95 -1.19
N VAL A 105 3.26 1.96 -0.90
CA VAL A 105 2.09 2.13 -0.01
C VAL A 105 2.50 2.60 1.38
N ALA A 106 3.54 1.99 1.96
CA ALA A 106 4.08 2.34 3.27
C ALA A 106 4.60 3.79 3.32
N ASN A 107 5.35 4.20 2.29
CA ASN A 107 5.93 5.54 2.23
C ASN A 107 4.85 6.62 2.09
N LEU A 108 3.83 6.37 1.27
CA LEU A 108 2.70 7.30 1.08
C LEU A 108 1.99 7.68 2.38
N GLN A 109 1.96 6.80 3.39
CA GLN A 109 1.35 7.11 4.70
C GLN A 109 2.11 8.21 5.48
N ARG A 110 3.40 8.39 5.18
CA ARG A 110 4.30 9.33 5.87
C ARG A 110 4.47 10.64 5.13
N GLN A 111 4.00 10.74 3.89
CA GLN A 111 4.19 11.91 3.04
C GLN A 111 3.36 13.10 3.55
N GLN A 112 4.01 14.26 3.62
CA GLN A 112 3.36 15.51 3.99
C GLN A 112 3.07 16.34 2.75
N VAL A 113 1.81 16.69 2.56
CA VAL A 113 1.32 17.54 1.48
C VAL A 113 0.85 18.84 2.13
N GLN A 114 1.56 19.95 1.86
CA GLN A 114 1.32 21.25 2.50
C GLN A 114 1.33 21.15 4.04
N SER A 115 2.30 20.43 4.59
CA SER A 115 2.47 20.17 6.04
C SER A 115 1.33 19.37 6.69
N ARG A 116 0.50 18.66 5.90
CA ARG A 116 -0.56 17.76 6.39
C ARG A 116 -0.33 16.34 5.91
N LEU A 117 -0.65 15.36 6.76
CA LEU A 117 -0.68 13.94 6.40
C LEU A 117 -1.98 13.63 5.66
N VAL A 118 -1.96 13.77 4.34
CA VAL A 118 -3.15 13.59 3.49
C VAL A 118 -3.59 12.12 3.34
N ALA A 119 -2.73 11.17 3.73
CA ALA A 119 -3.07 9.76 3.72
C ALA A 119 -4.21 9.44 4.72
N CYS A 120 -4.24 10.12 5.86
CA CYS A 120 -5.32 9.99 6.85
C CYS A 120 -6.68 10.32 6.23
N ASP A 121 -6.78 11.49 5.57
CA ASP A 121 -8.01 11.94 4.91
C ASP A 121 -8.46 10.99 3.80
N TYR A 122 -7.51 10.36 3.09
CA TYR A 122 -7.81 9.36 2.06
C TYR A 122 -8.34 8.07 2.67
N LEU A 123 -7.68 7.55 3.72
CA LEU A 123 -8.05 6.31 4.39
C LEU A 123 -9.41 6.42 5.08
N GLU A 124 -9.73 7.56 5.71
CA GLU A 124 -11.06 7.78 6.30
C GLU A 124 -12.19 7.68 5.28
N LYS A 125 -11.94 8.06 4.03
CA LYS A 125 -12.91 7.94 2.91
C LYS A 125 -12.90 6.57 2.24
N ASN A 126 -11.93 5.70 2.59
CA ASN A 126 -11.69 4.40 1.98
C ASN A 126 -11.39 3.35 3.06
N ILE A 127 -12.09 3.43 4.19
CA ILE A 127 -11.71 2.72 5.42
C ILE A 127 -11.82 1.20 5.28
N ASP A 128 -12.66 0.71 4.35
CA ASP A 128 -12.76 -0.70 3.96
C ASP A 128 -11.45 -1.28 3.39
N LEU A 129 -10.47 -0.43 3.01
CA LEU A 129 -9.12 -0.90 2.70
C LEU A 129 -8.45 -1.59 3.87
N LEU A 130 -8.76 -1.19 5.10
CA LEU A 130 -8.19 -1.82 6.30
C LEU A 130 -8.68 -3.26 6.43
N ASP A 131 -9.95 -3.52 6.09
CA ASP A 131 -10.53 -4.86 6.10
C ASP A 131 -9.79 -5.79 5.12
N ILE A 132 -9.43 -5.27 3.94
CA ILE A 132 -8.63 -5.98 2.93
C ILE A 132 -7.23 -6.27 3.46
N LEU A 133 -6.56 -5.27 4.06
CA LEU A 133 -5.21 -5.43 4.60
C LEU A 133 -5.18 -6.43 5.77
N ILE A 134 -6.19 -6.41 6.64
CA ILE A 134 -6.26 -7.32 7.79
C ILE A 134 -6.56 -8.75 7.34
N SER A 135 -7.54 -8.94 6.44
CA SER A 135 -7.84 -10.27 5.87
C SER A 135 -6.68 -10.83 5.06
N GLY A 136 -5.75 -9.98 4.64
CA GLY A 136 -4.51 -10.35 3.96
C GLY A 136 -3.62 -11.34 4.73
N TYR A 137 -3.73 -11.42 6.06
CA TYR A 137 -3.01 -12.41 6.87
C TYR A 137 -3.42 -13.86 6.58
N GLU A 138 -4.60 -14.08 6.00
CA GLU A 138 -5.08 -15.42 5.59
C GLU A 138 -4.32 -15.97 4.37
N ASN A 139 -3.60 -15.11 3.64
CA ASN A 139 -2.82 -15.50 2.47
C ASN A 139 -1.33 -15.53 2.80
N ASN A 140 -0.75 -16.72 2.93
CA ASN A 140 0.65 -16.90 3.30
C ASN A 140 1.65 -16.17 2.39
N ASP A 141 1.36 -16.03 1.09
CA ASP A 141 2.25 -15.38 0.12
C ASP A 141 2.20 -13.85 0.20
N LEU A 142 1.17 -13.30 0.85
CA LEU A 142 0.88 -11.85 0.88
C LEU A 142 0.84 -11.28 2.29
N ALA A 143 0.72 -12.12 3.32
CA ALA A 143 0.53 -11.70 4.71
C ALA A 143 1.55 -10.66 5.16
N LEU A 144 2.84 -10.89 4.89
CA LEU A 144 3.91 -9.95 5.28
C LEU A 144 3.84 -8.61 4.51
N HIS A 145 3.34 -8.62 3.27
CA HIS A 145 3.14 -7.40 2.50
C HIS A 145 1.98 -6.58 3.07
N TYR A 146 0.84 -7.24 3.31
CA TYR A 146 -0.33 -6.58 3.87
C TYR A 146 -0.12 -6.13 5.32
N GLY A 147 0.55 -6.93 6.15
CA GLY A 147 0.94 -6.56 7.50
C GLY A 147 1.85 -5.33 7.55
N ALA A 148 2.84 -5.25 6.65
CA ALA A 148 3.70 -4.08 6.53
C ALA A 148 2.93 -2.81 6.11
N MET A 149 2.00 -2.91 5.16
CA MET A 149 1.14 -1.78 4.77
C MET A 149 0.21 -1.36 5.93
N LEU A 150 -0.42 -2.33 6.59
CA LEU A 150 -1.35 -2.11 7.70
C LEU A 150 -0.69 -1.38 8.86
N ARG A 151 0.52 -1.78 9.26
CA ARG A 151 1.29 -1.10 10.32
C ARG A 151 1.52 0.37 10.03
N GLU A 152 1.70 0.73 8.76
CA GLU A 152 1.84 2.14 8.39
C GLU A 152 0.50 2.88 8.43
N CYS A 153 -0.60 2.25 8.04
CA CYS A 153 -1.94 2.84 8.11
C CYS A 153 -2.38 3.10 9.57
N ILE A 154 -2.15 2.16 10.50
CA ILE A 154 -2.53 2.31 11.93
C ILE A 154 -1.69 3.37 12.69
N ARG A 155 -0.71 4.00 12.02
CA ARG A 155 -0.06 5.20 12.57
C ARG A 155 -1.01 6.37 12.69
N HIS A 156 -2.07 6.40 11.88
CA HIS A 156 -3.14 7.40 11.98
C HIS A 156 -4.13 6.98 13.06
N GLN A 157 -4.43 7.89 14.00
CA GLN A 157 -5.27 7.58 15.15
C GLN A 157 -6.70 7.18 14.75
N SER A 158 -7.30 7.84 13.76
CA SER A 158 -8.64 7.52 13.26
C SER A 158 -8.71 6.12 12.65
N VAL A 159 -7.67 5.73 11.91
CA VAL A 159 -7.53 4.39 11.33
C VAL A 159 -7.36 3.33 12.43
N ALA A 160 -6.47 3.56 13.40
CA ALA A 160 -6.30 2.64 14.51
C ALA A 160 -7.59 2.48 15.33
N LYS A 161 -8.31 3.58 15.57
CA LYS A 161 -9.63 3.56 16.24
C LYS A 161 -10.62 2.67 15.48
N TYR A 162 -10.72 2.84 14.16
CA TYR A 162 -11.58 2.00 13.33
C TYR A 162 -11.25 0.51 13.49
N VAL A 163 -9.97 0.14 13.39
CA VAL A 163 -9.57 -1.27 13.51
C VAL A 163 -9.91 -1.83 14.89
N LEU A 164 -9.62 -1.08 15.96
CA LEU A 164 -9.95 -1.49 17.34
C LEU A 164 -11.45 -1.73 17.53
N GLU A 165 -12.30 -0.86 16.98
CA GLU A 165 -13.76 -0.93 17.12
C GLU A 165 -14.43 -1.89 16.12
N SER A 166 -13.65 -2.47 15.19
CA SER A 166 -14.15 -3.41 14.17
C SER A 166 -14.11 -4.87 14.65
N GLU A 167 -14.91 -5.73 14.00
CA GLU A 167 -14.84 -7.18 14.23
C GLU A 167 -13.47 -7.79 13.88
N HIS A 168 -12.71 -7.12 12.99
CA HIS A 168 -11.36 -7.55 12.59
C HIS A 168 -10.35 -7.51 13.74
N MET A 169 -10.61 -6.75 14.81
CA MET A 169 -9.75 -6.76 16.01
C MET A 169 -9.60 -8.17 16.59
N LYS A 170 -10.68 -8.96 16.59
CA LYS A 170 -10.69 -10.32 17.13
C LYS A 170 -9.89 -11.29 16.26
N SER A 171 -9.84 -11.06 14.95
CA SER A 171 -9.06 -11.90 14.02
C SER A 171 -7.57 -11.94 14.36
N PHE A 172 -7.03 -10.89 15.01
CA PHE A 172 -5.64 -10.92 15.46
C PHE A 172 -5.34 -12.03 16.46
N PHE A 173 -6.31 -12.45 17.30
CA PHE A 173 -6.08 -13.58 18.22
C PHE A 173 -5.81 -14.88 17.46
N ASP A 174 -6.43 -15.07 16.29
CA ASP A 174 -6.17 -16.22 15.44
C ASP A 174 -4.86 -16.03 14.66
N TYR A 175 -4.62 -14.83 14.12
CA TYR A 175 -3.44 -14.55 13.30
C TYR A 175 -2.12 -14.70 14.07
N ILE A 176 -2.08 -14.32 15.35
CA ILE A 176 -0.87 -14.51 16.20
C ILE A 176 -0.59 -15.97 16.53
N GLN A 177 -1.53 -16.88 16.22
CA GLN A 177 -1.41 -18.32 16.43
C GLN A 177 -1.17 -19.10 15.13
N ILE A 178 -1.00 -18.41 14.00
CA ILE A 178 -0.70 -19.04 12.71
C ILE A 178 0.58 -19.89 12.83
N PRO A 179 0.61 -21.15 12.30
CA PRO A 179 1.78 -22.01 12.43
C PRO A 179 3.06 -21.47 11.78
N ASN A 180 2.92 -20.60 10.77
CA ASN A 180 4.05 -19.91 10.16
C ASN A 180 4.53 -18.80 11.11
N PHE A 181 5.74 -19.00 11.67
CA PHE A 181 6.34 -18.09 12.64
C PHE A 181 6.48 -16.65 12.12
N ASP A 182 6.90 -16.46 10.87
CA ASP A 182 7.11 -15.11 10.33
C ASP A 182 5.79 -14.34 10.27
N ILE A 183 4.72 -15.01 9.85
CA ILE A 183 3.38 -14.42 9.75
C ILE A 183 2.81 -14.13 11.14
N ALA A 184 2.87 -15.10 12.06
CA ALA A 184 2.37 -14.93 13.42
C ALA A 184 3.12 -13.82 14.18
N SER A 185 4.43 -13.74 14.00
CA SER A 185 5.28 -12.68 14.59
C SER A 185 4.94 -11.30 14.01
N ASP A 186 4.71 -11.21 12.70
CA ASP A 186 4.30 -9.96 12.03
C ASP A 186 2.89 -9.50 12.48
N ALA A 187 1.95 -10.44 12.60
CA ALA A 187 0.62 -10.20 13.16
C ALA A 187 0.71 -9.72 14.61
N ALA A 188 1.55 -10.35 15.43
CA ALA A 188 1.75 -9.97 16.83
C ALA A 188 2.39 -8.59 16.96
N ALA A 189 3.32 -8.23 16.07
CA ALA A 189 3.90 -6.89 16.03
C ALA A 189 2.83 -5.83 15.68
N THR A 190 1.97 -6.12 14.71
CA THR A 190 0.85 -5.25 14.33
C THR A 190 -0.17 -5.09 15.44
N PHE A 191 -0.56 -6.20 16.07
CA PHE A 191 -1.48 -6.22 17.21
C PHE A 191 -0.94 -5.43 18.40
N LYS A 192 0.34 -5.63 18.73
CA LYS A 192 1.03 -4.86 19.77
C LYS A 192 1.03 -3.37 19.45
N GLU A 193 1.35 -2.99 18.22
CA GLU A 193 1.38 -1.59 17.81
C GLU A 193 0.00 -0.95 17.92
N LEU A 194 -1.05 -1.64 17.46
CA LEU A 194 -2.44 -1.22 17.58
C LEU A 194 -2.84 -0.97 19.04
N LEU A 195 -2.42 -1.85 19.96
CA LEU A 195 -2.71 -1.76 21.40
C LEU A 195 -1.76 -0.86 22.20
N THR A 196 -0.77 -0.21 21.59
CA THR A 196 0.21 0.58 22.37
C THR A 196 0.51 1.96 21.81
N ARG A 197 0.20 2.23 20.54
CA ARG A 197 0.54 3.49 19.88
C ARG A 197 -0.31 4.66 20.38
N HIS A 198 -1.63 4.55 20.29
CA HIS A 198 -2.58 5.64 20.57
C HIS A 198 -3.19 5.50 21.96
N LYS A 199 -2.42 5.86 22.99
CA LYS A 199 -2.72 5.54 24.39
C LYS A 199 -4.15 5.87 24.83
N SER A 200 -4.69 7.03 24.48
CA SER A 200 -6.05 7.42 24.87
C SER A 200 -7.11 6.54 24.21
N THR A 201 -7.01 6.35 22.89
CA THR A 201 -7.92 5.49 22.12
C THR A 201 -7.87 4.04 22.61
N VAL A 202 -6.68 3.52 22.89
CA VAL A 202 -6.54 2.15 23.39
C VAL A 202 -7.09 2.02 24.81
N ALA A 203 -6.81 2.98 25.70
CA ALA A 203 -7.33 2.94 27.07
C ALA A 203 -8.86 2.94 27.10
N GLU A 204 -9.49 3.75 26.25
CA GLU A 204 -10.94 3.77 26.07
C GLU A 204 -11.45 2.42 25.55
N PHE A 205 -10.86 1.90 24.47
CA PHE A 205 -11.22 0.60 23.90
C PHE A 205 -11.13 -0.53 24.94
N LEU A 206 -10.00 -0.65 25.66
CA LEU A 206 -9.79 -1.69 26.67
C LEU A 206 -10.73 -1.56 27.86
N SER A 207 -11.08 -0.33 28.25
CA SER A 207 -12.03 -0.10 29.34
C SER A 207 -13.45 -0.54 28.95
N ASN A 208 -13.82 -0.35 27.68
CA ASN A 208 -15.14 -0.70 27.16
C ASN A 208 -15.27 -2.20 26.80
N ASN A 209 -14.14 -2.90 26.60
CA ASN A 209 -14.08 -4.28 26.14
C ASN A 209 -13.16 -5.12 27.04
N TYR A 210 -13.29 -4.95 28.36
CA TYR A 210 -12.44 -5.64 29.34
C TYR A 210 -12.76 -7.14 29.46
N ASP A 211 -14.04 -7.49 29.33
CA ASP A 211 -14.55 -8.86 29.38
C ASP A 211 -14.31 -9.61 28.06
#